data_AF-A0A7G4A4R7-F1
#
_entry.id   AF-A0A7G4A4R7-F1
#
_cell.length_a   1.000
_cell.length_b   1.000
_cell.length_c   1.000
_cell.angle_alpha   90.00
_cell.angle_beta   90.00
_cell.angle_gamma   90.00
#
_symmetry.space_group_name_H-M   'P 1'
#
loop_
_entity.id
_entity.type
_entity.pdbx_description
1 polymer ?
#
loop_
_entity_poly.entity_id
_entity_poly.type
_entity_poly.pdbx_seq_one_letter_code
_entity_poly.pdbx_strand_id
1 'polypeptide(L)'
;MPFPKISAALNNCPLHAITPELVQEIYYFAKDEHYDNHHNDAYAVLKNNFAEFYGFDPHTFSWKHFAGILKQYNPYDIQILMGPVLRRFMAVQLNKPEIYTELAPGVHRVKEDVISEYTEIDPGTARFSSLDQHDVAILVCKPLGFSLKYIPQAGHGFEMTIDPDTPLPKPKLITICHTGSHLGAGHGGHWERTVNPLERIEYEGHKSTQLHHYVTFLGNDPQVNRAGFGFLREHVQLAARRLRGEKVDNELCTLYNAVTLIEKYLKNIQDMPQDVAIRLLRPALERNKYAREFIEHYQYDAHEFDPRIVDWLSAGSEFLKPVLSAGKEEIAKRLAEPPILIKPNQLPTPYGIKGERKFYKNLALLQNKITDLKERKDKALAEANGDESDEDYLALHNAWDCAQSLHRELKNKADLYFAAPDEASYAVFKRESLVLIRDAHRVLDAHRGWSEFLVNLALGVLTVGIGVGIKGLINWGFNNPFLFVHQTQSSQILDKIADVVVNKADPGNPIGEDDEGEDIANDFNSYS
;
A
#
# COMPACT_ATOMS: atom_id res chain seq x y z
N MET A 1 6.12 11.14 -5.73
CA MET A 1 6.03 10.23 -4.57
C MET A 1 6.73 8.94 -4.98
N PRO A 2 7.46 8.28 -4.08
CA PRO A 2 8.03 6.97 -4.38
C PRO A 2 6.89 5.99 -4.68
N PHE A 3 7.14 5.01 -5.53
CA PHE A 3 6.09 4.12 -6.01
C PHE A 3 5.87 3.01 -5.00
N PRO A 4 4.61 2.68 -4.64
CA PRO A 4 4.38 1.45 -3.90
C PRO A 4 4.78 0.26 -4.78
N LYS A 5 5.38 -0.76 -4.16
CA LYS A 5 5.54 -2.07 -4.80
C LYS A 5 4.16 -2.54 -5.24
N ILE A 6 4.08 -3.00 -6.48
CA ILE A 6 2.81 -3.42 -7.06
C ILE A 6 2.41 -4.77 -6.47
N SER A 7 1.18 -4.87 -5.97
CA SER A 7 0.64 -6.12 -5.46
C SER A 7 0.35 -7.08 -6.62
N ALA A 8 0.78 -8.33 -6.47
CA ALA A 8 0.43 -9.43 -7.36
C ALA A 8 -0.95 -10.05 -7.06
N ALA A 9 -1.64 -9.56 -6.02
CA ALA A 9 -2.96 -10.04 -5.63
C ALA A 9 -3.93 -9.96 -6.82
N LEU A 10 -4.68 -11.04 -7.02
CA LEU A 10 -5.71 -11.17 -8.06
C LEU A 10 -5.23 -10.95 -9.51
N ASN A 11 -3.91 -10.92 -9.77
CA ASN A 11 -3.34 -10.67 -11.10
C ASN A 11 -3.70 -9.30 -11.70
N ASN A 12 -3.79 -8.27 -10.85
CA ASN A 12 -4.14 -6.89 -11.24
C ASN A 12 -2.93 -5.94 -11.35
N CYS A 13 -1.70 -6.46 -11.44
CA CYS A 13 -0.48 -5.65 -11.39
C CYS A 13 -0.50 -4.42 -12.33
N PRO A 14 -0.91 -4.53 -13.61
CA PRO A 14 -0.95 -3.37 -14.50
C PRO A 14 -1.94 -2.28 -14.05
N LEU A 15 -3.09 -2.67 -13.50
CA LEU A 15 -4.08 -1.75 -12.94
C LEU A 15 -3.57 -1.06 -11.67
N HIS A 16 -2.81 -1.77 -10.86
CA HIS A 16 -2.24 -1.21 -9.64
C HIS A 16 -1.24 -0.08 -9.93
N ALA A 17 -0.56 -0.12 -11.08
CA ALA A 17 0.37 0.93 -11.49
C ALA A 17 -0.28 2.30 -11.67
N ILE A 18 -1.59 2.36 -11.98
CA ILE A 18 -2.29 3.62 -12.20
C ILE A 18 -2.83 4.26 -10.91
N THR A 19 -2.87 3.50 -9.82
CA THR A 19 -3.55 3.91 -8.59
C THR A 19 -3.00 5.20 -7.97
N PRO A 20 -1.68 5.53 -8.00
CA PRO A 20 -1.19 6.76 -7.39
C PRO A 20 -1.76 8.02 -8.07
N GLU A 21 -1.74 8.08 -9.40
CA GLU A 21 -2.28 9.19 -10.18
C GLU A 21 -3.80 9.26 -10.08
N LEU A 22 -4.48 8.10 -10.14
CA LEU A 22 -5.93 8.05 -10.01
C LEU A 22 -6.44 8.59 -8.67
N VAL A 23 -5.78 8.21 -7.57
CA VAL A 23 -6.11 8.71 -6.22
C VAL A 23 -5.90 10.22 -6.13
N GLN A 24 -4.88 10.75 -6.79
CA GLN A 24 -4.61 12.18 -6.80
C GLN A 24 -5.74 12.96 -7.49
N GLU A 25 -6.27 12.47 -8.61
CA GLU A 25 -7.43 13.07 -9.29
C GLU A 25 -8.70 12.98 -8.43
N ILE A 26 -8.94 11.85 -7.76
CA ILE A 26 -10.05 11.72 -6.79
C ILE A 26 -9.93 12.76 -5.66
N TYR A 27 -8.70 13.06 -5.22
CA TYR A 27 -8.48 14.10 -4.21
C TYR A 27 -8.73 15.52 -4.74
N TYR A 28 -8.53 15.78 -6.04
CA TYR A 28 -8.91 17.05 -6.65
C TYR A 28 -10.43 17.20 -6.71
N PHE A 29 -11.16 16.19 -7.19
CA PHE A 29 -12.63 16.18 -7.15
C PHE A 29 -13.20 16.33 -5.74
N ALA A 30 -12.53 15.76 -4.73
CA ALA A 30 -12.97 15.90 -3.35
C ALA A 30 -12.69 17.28 -2.74
N LYS A 31 -11.72 18.03 -3.29
CA LYS A 31 -11.41 19.40 -2.88
C LYS A 31 -12.32 20.40 -3.56
N ASP A 32 -12.62 20.17 -4.83
CA ASP A 32 -13.47 21.01 -5.67
C ASP A 32 -14.40 20.12 -6.50
N GLU A 33 -15.69 20.12 -6.17
CA GLU A 33 -16.69 19.33 -6.89
C GLU A 33 -16.93 19.84 -8.32
N HIS A 34 -16.47 21.06 -8.64
CA HIS A 34 -16.50 21.65 -9.98
C HIS A 34 -15.19 21.46 -10.76
N TYR A 35 -14.23 20.73 -10.19
CA TYR A 35 -13.01 20.37 -10.90
C TYR A 35 -13.35 19.68 -12.23
N ASP A 36 -12.84 20.22 -13.33
CA ASP A 36 -12.96 19.64 -14.67
C ASP A 36 -11.59 19.20 -15.15
N ASN A 37 -11.45 17.90 -15.36
CA ASN A 37 -10.26 17.32 -15.96
C ASN A 37 -10.51 16.80 -17.38
N HIS A 38 -11.65 17.15 -17.97
CA HIS A 38 -12.17 16.72 -19.28
C HIS A 38 -12.59 15.24 -19.36
N HIS A 39 -12.49 14.50 -18.25
CA HIS A 39 -12.85 13.08 -18.14
C HIS A 39 -13.91 12.82 -17.06
N ASN A 40 -14.66 13.86 -16.66
CA ASN A 40 -15.56 13.84 -15.51
C ASN A 40 -16.57 12.68 -15.56
N ASP A 41 -17.10 12.32 -16.73
CA ASP A 41 -18.04 11.21 -16.90
C ASP A 41 -17.41 9.85 -16.54
N ALA A 42 -16.18 9.61 -16.99
CA ALA A 42 -15.44 8.39 -16.66
C ALA A 42 -15.12 8.31 -15.16
N TYR A 43 -14.72 9.44 -14.56
CA TYR A 43 -14.52 9.52 -13.11
C TYR A 43 -15.83 9.28 -12.34
N ALA A 44 -16.96 9.80 -12.81
CA ALA A 44 -18.28 9.54 -12.21
C ALA A 44 -18.64 8.05 -12.26
N VAL A 45 -18.40 7.37 -13.39
CA VAL A 45 -18.57 5.91 -13.50
C VAL A 45 -17.68 5.17 -12.51
N LEU A 46 -16.40 5.55 -12.39
CA LEU A 46 -15.49 4.94 -11.43
C LEU A 46 -15.97 5.11 -9.97
N LYS A 47 -16.42 6.31 -9.60
CA LYS A 47 -16.98 6.59 -8.27
C LYS A 47 -18.21 5.73 -7.99
N ASN A 48 -19.12 5.62 -8.96
CA ASN A 48 -20.33 4.82 -8.82
C ASN A 48 -19.99 3.32 -8.70
N ASN A 49 -19.05 2.82 -9.50
CA ASN A 49 -18.56 1.45 -9.40
C ASN A 49 -17.93 1.17 -8.02
N PHE A 50 -17.20 2.13 -7.45
CA PHE A 50 -16.69 2.02 -6.09
C PHE A 50 -17.85 1.94 -5.07
N ALA A 51 -18.81 2.86 -5.18
CA ALA A 51 -19.98 2.88 -4.30
C ALA A 51 -20.73 1.54 -4.32
N GLU A 52 -21.11 1.06 -5.50
CA GLU A 52 -21.84 -0.19 -5.67
C GLU A 52 -21.06 -1.41 -5.19
N PHE A 53 -19.77 -1.50 -5.53
CA PHE A 53 -18.95 -2.64 -5.14
C PHE A 53 -18.84 -2.75 -3.61
N TYR A 54 -18.71 -1.61 -2.94
CA TYR A 54 -18.60 -1.53 -1.49
C TYR A 54 -19.93 -1.36 -0.75
N GLY A 55 -21.07 -1.41 -1.46
CA GLY A 55 -22.41 -1.36 -0.86
C GLY A 55 -22.81 0.02 -0.33
N PHE A 56 -22.26 1.09 -0.89
CA PHE A 56 -22.74 2.45 -0.71
C PHE A 56 -23.78 2.78 -1.79
N ASP A 57 -24.70 3.70 -1.50
CA ASP A 57 -25.64 4.22 -2.49
C ASP A 57 -24.93 5.19 -3.46
N PRO A 58 -24.84 4.88 -4.77
CA PRO A 58 -24.13 5.72 -5.74
C PRO A 58 -24.68 7.15 -5.86
N HIS A 59 -25.98 7.33 -5.59
CA HIS A 59 -26.62 8.64 -5.73
C HIS A 59 -26.25 9.60 -4.60
N THR A 60 -25.94 9.07 -3.41
CA THR A 60 -25.55 9.85 -2.23
C THR A 60 -24.05 9.79 -1.93
N PHE A 61 -23.29 8.94 -2.64
CA PHE A 61 -21.85 8.80 -2.47
C PHE A 61 -21.09 9.98 -3.11
N SER A 62 -20.57 10.87 -2.26
CA SER A 62 -19.84 12.08 -2.68
C SER A 62 -18.34 11.84 -2.89
N TRP A 63 -17.70 12.74 -3.64
CA TRP A 63 -16.25 12.74 -3.82
C TRP A 63 -15.48 12.86 -2.50
N LYS A 64 -15.98 13.70 -1.59
CA LYS A 64 -15.42 13.85 -0.24
C LYS A 64 -15.46 12.54 0.55
N HIS A 65 -16.55 11.77 0.45
CA HIS A 65 -16.66 10.47 1.10
C HIS A 65 -15.69 9.46 0.48
N PHE A 66 -15.60 9.41 -0.85
CA PHE A 66 -14.67 8.53 -1.57
C PHE A 66 -13.21 8.81 -1.18
N ALA A 67 -12.77 10.06 -1.27
CA ALA A 67 -11.43 10.46 -0.86
C ALA A 67 -11.16 10.23 0.64
N GLY A 68 -12.17 10.44 1.49
CA GLY A 68 -12.09 10.18 2.92
C GLY A 68 -11.75 8.72 3.23
N ILE A 69 -12.43 7.78 2.55
CA ILE A 69 -12.18 6.35 2.65
C ILE A 69 -10.74 6.03 2.20
N LEU A 70 -10.33 6.46 0.99
CA LEU A 70 -8.99 6.17 0.47
C LEU A 70 -7.86 6.74 1.35
N LYS A 71 -8.10 7.83 2.09
CA LYS A 71 -7.12 8.39 3.03
C LYS A 71 -6.89 7.52 4.27
N GLN A 72 -7.77 6.56 4.56
CA GLN A 72 -7.60 5.61 5.68
C GLN A 72 -6.60 4.49 5.37
N TYR A 73 -6.21 4.31 4.11
CA TYR A 73 -5.43 3.17 3.65
C TYR A 73 -4.05 3.60 3.17
N ASN A 74 -3.04 2.75 3.31
CA ASN A 74 -1.75 3.03 2.69
C ASN A 74 -1.81 2.74 1.17
N PRO A 75 -0.80 3.15 0.38
CA PRO A 75 -0.81 2.93 -1.06
C PRO A 75 -0.88 1.47 -1.51
N TYR A 76 -0.47 0.48 -0.70
CA TYR A 76 -0.62 -0.95 -1.04
C TYR A 76 -2.08 -1.38 -0.86
N ASP A 77 -2.70 -1.06 0.26
CA ASP A 77 -4.12 -1.34 0.50
C ASP A 77 -4.99 -0.74 -0.61
N ILE A 78 -4.72 0.51 -1.02
CA ILE A 78 -5.48 1.17 -2.09
C ILE A 78 -5.45 0.38 -3.40
N GLN A 79 -4.37 -0.32 -3.71
CA GLN A 79 -4.31 -1.21 -4.89
C GLN A 79 -5.35 -2.34 -4.77
N ILE A 80 -5.41 -3.00 -3.60
CA ILE A 80 -6.38 -4.05 -3.30
C ILE A 80 -7.81 -3.52 -3.37
N LEU A 81 -8.04 -2.32 -2.83
CA LEU A 81 -9.34 -1.65 -2.86
C LEU A 81 -9.82 -1.35 -4.29
N MET A 82 -8.91 -0.82 -5.12
CA MET A 82 -9.25 -0.30 -6.45
C MET A 82 -9.24 -1.39 -7.52
N GLY A 83 -8.51 -2.49 -7.35
CA GLY A 83 -8.43 -3.57 -8.35
C GLY A 83 -9.79 -4.07 -8.86
N PRO A 84 -10.71 -4.54 -7.98
CA PRO A 84 -12.05 -4.98 -8.40
C PRO A 84 -12.92 -3.85 -8.98
N VAL A 85 -12.75 -2.62 -8.49
CA VAL A 85 -13.47 -1.44 -8.98
C VAL A 85 -13.03 -1.08 -10.40
N LEU A 86 -11.73 -1.17 -10.69
CA LEU A 86 -11.16 -0.95 -12.00
C LEU A 86 -11.58 -2.05 -12.98
N ARG A 87 -11.70 -3.31 -12.55
CA ARG A 87 -12.29 -4.38 -13.38
C ARG A 87 -13.74 -4.11 -13.76
N ARG A 88 -14.57 -3.63 -12.82
CA ARG A 88 -15.94 -3.17 -13.13
C ARG A 88 -15.96 -1.96 -14.06
N PHE A 89 -15.03 -1.02 -13.88
CA PHE A 89 -14.87 0.11 -14.78
C PHE A 89 -14.55 -0.33 -16.21
N MET A 90 -13.64 -1.29 -16.38
CA MET A 90 -13.33 -1.89 -17.68
C MET A 90 -14.56 -2.53 -18.32
N ALA A 91 -15.44 -3.19 -17.55
CA ALA A 91 -16.67 -3.77 -18.09
C ALA A 91 -17.59 -2.70 -18.70
N VAL A 92 -17.65 -1.52 -18.09
CA VAL A 92 -18.39 -0.36 -18.66
C VAL A 92 -17.71 0.13 -19.93
N GLN A 93 -16.38 0.18 -19.98
CA GLN A 93 -15.64 0.62 -21.17
C GLN A 93 -15.80 -0.38 -22.34
N LEU A 94 -15.67 -1.68 -22.09
CA LEU A 94 -15.90 -2.75 -23.08
C LEU A 94 -17.33 -2.77 -23.61
N ASN A 95 -18.27 -2.14 -22.90
CA ASN A 95 -19.62 -1.99 -23.39
C ASN A 95 -19.77 -0.94 -24.50
N LYS A 96 -18.81 -0.02 -24.63
CA LYS A 96 -18.78 1.01 -25.68
C LYS A 96 -18.38 0.39 -27.03
N PRO A 97 -19.17 0.56 -28.11
CA PRO A 97 -18.91 -0.07 -29.40
C PRO A 97 -17.51 0.22 -29.99
N GLU A 98 -17.04 1.45 -29.85
CA GLU A 98 -15.75 1.91 -30.34
C GLU A 98 -14.58 1.20 -29.64
N ILE A 99 -14.62 1.06 -28.32
CA ILE A 99 -13.60 0.37 -27.52
C ILE A 99 -13.63 -1.14 -27.80
N TYR A 100 -14.82 -1.73 -27.87
CA TYR A 100 -14.96 -3.16 -28.18
C TYR A 100 -14.37 -3.51 -29.55
N THR A 101 -14.59 -2.64 -30.54
CA THR A 101 -14.06 -2.82 -31.90
C THR A 101 -12.53 -2.69 -31.95
N GLU A 102 -11.93 -1.83 -31.12
CA GLU A 102 -10.47 -1.65 -31.04
C GLU A 102 -9.77 -2.88 -30.41
N LEU A 103 -10.38 -3.51 -29.39
CA LEU A 103 -9.73 -4.56 -28.61
C LEU A 103 -10.08 -5.99 -29.03
N ALA A 104 -11.28 -6.26 -29.54
CA ALA A 104 -11.69 -7.63 -29.82
C ALA A 104 -11.00 -8.16 -31.09
N PRO A 105 -10.13 -9.19 -31.00
CA PRO A 105 -9.47 -9.75 -32.16
C PRO A 105 -10.47 -10.59 -32.95
N GLY A 106 -10.99 -10.02 -34.03
CA GLY A 106 -11.69 -10.75 -35.09
C GLY A 106 -13.20 -10.94 -34.90
N VAL A 107 -13.85 -11.12 -36.04
CA VAL A 107 -15.26 -11.53 -36.15
C VAL A 107 -15.41 -12.87 -35.38
N HIS A 108 -16.49 -13.06 -34.63
CA HIS A 108 -16.95 -14.33 -33.99
C HIS A 108 -16.80 -14.51 -32.46
N ARG A 109 -16.29 -13.55 -31.67
CA ARG A 109 -16.41 -13.63 -30.20
C ARG A 109 -17.71 -12.98 -29.70
N VAL A 110 -18.41 -13.65 -28.78
CA VAL A 110 -19.59 -13.11 -28.09
C VAL A 110 -19.12 -12.03 -27.11
N LYS A 111 -19.76 -10.86 -27.13
CA LYS A 111 -19.32 -9.67 -26.35
C LYS A 111 -19.27 -9.96 -24.86
N GLU A 112 -20.26 -10.69 -24.37
CA GLU A 112 -20.41 -11.08 -22.97
C GLU A 112 -19.23 -11.93 -22.49
N ASP A 113 -18.75 -12.86 -23.32
CA ASP A 113 -17.60 -13.71 -23.00
C ASP A 113 -16.30 -12.90 -22.89
N VAL A 114 -16.12 -11.90 -23.76
CA VAL A 114 -14.97 -10.99 -23.71
C VAL A 114 -15.03 -10.12 -22.45
N ILE A 115 -16.20 -9.57 -22.11
CA ILE A 115 -16.36 -8.79 -20.87
C ILE A 115 -16.06 -9.66 -19.66
N SER A 116 -16.59 -10.88 -19.60
CA SER A 116 -16.34 -11.82 -18.50
C SER A 116 -14.85 -12.15 -18.37
N GLU A 117 -14.17 -12.51 -19.47
CA GLU A 117 -12.73 -12.83 -19.48
C GLU A 117 -11.88 -11.71 -18.89
N TYR A 118 -12.19 -10.45 -19.21
CA TYR A 118 -11.41 -9.29 -18.77
C TYR A 118 -11.75 -8.82 -17.37
N THR A 119 -12.95 -9.09 -16.86
CA THR A 119 -13.49 -8.35 -15.71
C THR A 119 -14.02 -9.23 -14.60
N GLU A 120 -14.12 -10.53 -14.82
CA GLU A 120 -14.55 -11.52 -13.84
C GLU A 120 -13.38 -12.44 -13.45
N ILE A 121 -13.53 -13.06 -12.28
CA ILE A 121 -12.55 -14.01 -11.79
C ILE A 121 -12.77 -15.34 -12.49
N ASP A 122 -11.71 -15.86 -13.11
CA ASP A 122 -11.71 -17.17 -13.70
C ASP A 122 -11.89 -18.23 -12.59
N PRO A 123 -12.94 -19.08 -12.65
CA PRO A 123 -13.20 -20.08 -11.62
C PRO A 123 -12.14 -21.19 -11.54
N GLY A 124 -11.36 -21.43 -12.60
CA GLY A 124 -10.28 -22.41 -12.62
C GLY A 124 -8.98 -21.90 -11.99
N THR A 125 -8.69 -20.60 -12.10
CA THR A 125 -7.48 -20.00 -11.52
C THR A 125 -7.72 -19.20 -10.24
N ALA A 126 -8.98 -18.90 -9.93
CA ALA A 126 -9.40 -18.00 -8.86
C ALA A 126 -8.83 -16.57 -9.01
N ARG A 127 -8.37 -16.16 -10.20
CA ARG A 127 -7.76 -14.85 -10.46
C ARG A 127 -8.42 -14.17 -11.66
N PHE A 128 -8.18 -12.87 -11.82
CA PHE A 128 -8.50 -12.21 -13.09
C PHE A 128 -7.48 -12.59 -14.16
N SER A 129 -7.88 -12.50 -15.41
CA SER A 129 -6.96 -12.57 -16.56
C SER A 129 -5.92 -11.47 -16.47
N SER A 130 -4.66 -11.79 -16.81
CA SER A 130 -3.60 -10.77 -16.90
C SER A 130 -3.94 -9.81 -18.02
N LEU A 131 -3.63 -8.53 -17.81
CA LEU A 131 -3.78 -7.51 -18.84
C LEU A 131 -2.43 -7.22 -19.46
N ASP A 132 -2.41 -6.95 -20.76
CA ASP A 132 -1.24 -6.37 -21.41
C ASP A 132 -1.27 -4.83 -21.32
N GLN A 133 -0.22 -4.18 -21.84
CA GLN A 133 -0.11 -2.72 -21.81
C GLN A 133 -1.16 -2.01 -22.68
N HIS A 134 -1.62 -2.62 -23.78
CA HIS A 134 -2.63 -2.05 -24.66
C HIS A 134 -4.01 -2.10 -23.99
N ASP A 135 -4.34 -3.23 -23.36
CA ASP A 135 -5.58 -3.40 -22.62
C ASP A 135 -5.74 -2.32 -21.54
N VAL A 136 -4.67 -2.10 -20.76
CA VAL A 136 -4.65 -1.11 -19.68
C VAL A 136 -4.71 0.31 -20.24
N ALA A 137 -4.02 0.56 -21.35
CA ALA A 137 -4.05 1.85 -22.01
C ALA A 137 -5.48 2.16 -22.49
N ILE A 138 -6.11 1.26 -23.23
CA ILE A 138 -7.40 1.50 -23.88
C ILE A 138 -8.56 1.45 -22.88
N LEU A 139 -8.58 0.47 -21.98
CA LEU A 139 -9.73 0.26 -21.07
C LEU A 139 -9.68 1.15 -19.84
N VAL A 140 -8.53 1.74 -19.51
CA VAL A 140 -8.35 2.44 -18.25
C VAL A 140 -7.64 3.78 -18.41
N CYS A 141 -6.47 3.83 -19.04
CA CYS A 141 -5.70 5.07 -19.12
C CYS A 141 -6.37 6.12 -20.03
N LYS A 142 -6.73 5.75 -21.27
CA LYS A 142 -7.40 6.66 -22.23
C LYS A 142 -8.70 7.24 -21.64
N PRO A 143 -9.63 6.43 -21.08
CA PRO A 143 -10.87 6.95 -20.50
C PRO A 143 -10.67 7.85 -19.28
N LEU A 144 -9.52 7.75 -18.59
CA LEU A 144 -9.20 8.57 -17.41
C LEU A 144 -8.20 9.70 -17.70
N GLY A 145 -7.80 9.87 -18.98
CA GLY A 145 -6.89 10.93 -19.41
C GLY A 145 -5.41 10.71 -19.10
N PHE A 146 -4.99 9.48 -18.80
CA PHE A 146 -3.59 9.16 -18.51
C PHE A 146 -2.83 8.70 -19.74
N SER A 147 -1.56 9.12 -19.85
CA SER A 147 -0.61 8.54 -20.79
C SER A 147 0.09 7.34 -20.15
N LEU A 148 0.27 6.26 -20.91
CA LEU A 148 0.95 5.05 -20.46
C LEU A 148 2.26 4.85 -21.23
N LYS A 149 3.39 4.84 -20.52
CA LYS A 149 4.70 4.45 -21.04
C LYS A 149 5.02 3.03 -20.64
N TYR A 150 5.20 2.16 -21.61
CA TYR A 150 5.63 0.78 -21.41
C TYR A 150 7.12 0.64 -21.67
N ILE A 151 7.84 0.08 -20.69
CA ILE A 151 9.24 -0.32 -20.78
C ILE A 151 9.30 -1.85 -20.72
N PRO A 152 9.60 -2.53 -21.84
CA PRO A 152 9.70 -3.98 -21.85
C PRO A 152 10.90 -4.48 -21.06
N GLN A 153 10.85 -5.74 -20.64
CA GLN A 153 12.06 -6.45 -20.20
C GLN A 153 13.10 -6.44 -21.33
N ALA A 154 14.39 -6.36 -20.98
CA ALA A 154 15.48 -6.41 -21.96
C ALA A 154 15.32 -7.62 -22.91
N GLY A 155 15.20 -7.35 -24.21
CA GLY A 155 14.98 -8.36 -25.26
C GLY A 155 13.52 -8.72 -25.56
N HIS A 156 12.53 -8.11 -24.89
CA HIS A 156 11.11 -8.46 -25.01
C HIS A 156 10.23 -7.33 -25.59
N GLY A 157 10.61 -6.79 -26.76
CA GLY A 157 9.82 -5.80 -27.49
C GLY A 157 10.43 -4.40 -27.50
N PHE A 158 9.59 -3.38 -27.76
CA PHE A 158 10.01 -1.99 -27.87
C PHE A 158 9.32 -1.12 -26.81
N GLU A 159 10.05 -0.13 -26.30
CA GLU A 159 9.48 0.93 -25.49
C GLU A 159 8.42 1.68 -26.31
N MET A 160 7.27 1.94 -25.71
CA MET A 160 6.19 2.67 -26.37
C MET A 160 5.44 3.55 -25.38
N THR A 161 4.89 4.65 -25.88
CA THR A 161 3.98 5.51 -25.12
C THR A 161 2.63 5.54 -25.83
N ILE A 162 1.55 5.31 -25.08
CA ILE A 162 0.17 5.37 -25.56
C ILE A 162 -0.50 6.53 -24.84
N ASP A 163 -0.88 7.55 -25.61
CA ASP A 163 -1.52 8.76 -25.11
C ASP A 163 -3.05 8.67 -25.18
N PRO A 164 -3.77 9.37 -24.28
CA PRO A 164 -5.21 9.55 -24.39
C PRO A 164 -5.54 10.53 -25.53
N ASP A 165 -6.74 10.41 -26.10
CA ASP A 165 -7.21 11.35 -27.14
C ASP A 165 -7.31 12.79 -26.61
N THR A 166 -7.64 12.93 -25.32
CA THR A 166 -7.64 14.20 -24.59
C THR A 166 -6.82 14.02 -23.32
N PRO A 167 -5.63 14.63 -23.18
CA PRO A 167 -4.85 14.54 -21.96
C PRO A 167 -5.47 15.35 -20.82
N LEU A 168 -5.17 14.97 -19.57
CA LEU A 168 -5.51 15.80 -18.41
C LEU A 168 -4.88 17.20 -18.51
N PRO A 169 -5.47 18.23 -17.88
CA PRO A 169 -4.91 19.60 -17.86
C PRO A 169 -3.46 19.66 -17.36
N LYS A 170 -3.07 18.73 -16.48
CA LYS A 170 -1.68 18.48 -16.08
C LYS A 170 -1.34 17.04 -16.47
N PRO A 171 -0.83 16.81 -17.71
CA PRO A 171 -0.60 15.47 -18.23
C PRO A 171 0.20 14.61 -17.25
N LYS A 172 -0.26 13.38 -17.04
CA LYS A 172 0.38 12.41 -16.16
C LYS A 172 0.84 11.23 -16.99
N LEU A 173 2.16 11.00 -16.99
CA LEU A 173 2.78 9.84 -17.61
C LEU A 173 2.96 8.74 -16.57
N ILE A 174 2.24 7.63 -16.77
CA ILE A 174 2.34 6.42 -15.95
C ILE A 174 3.34 5.51 -16.65
N THR A 175 4.46 5.21 -16.00
CA THR A 175 5.44 4.24 -16.53
C THR A 175 5.18 2.86 -15.95
N ILE A 176 5.12 1.84 -16.79
CA ILE A 176 5.07 0.43 -16.40
C ILE A 176 6.26 -0.31 -16.99
N CYS A 177 6.94 -1.08 -16.14
CA CYS A 177 8.06 -1.94 -16.47
C CYS A 177 7.61 -3.37 -16.30
N HIS A 178 7.80 -4.22 -17.31
CA HIS A 178 7.47 -5.64 -17.23
C HIS A 178 8.71 -6.47 -16.93
N THR A 179 8.54 -7.51 -16.11
CA THR A 179 9.55 -8.53 -15.82
C THR A 179 8.89 -9.91 -15.84
N GLY A 180 9.60 -10.92 -16.34
CA GLY A 180 9.13 -12.31 -16.35
C GLY A 180 8.16 -12.61 -17.50
N SER A 181 7.19 -13.50 -17.25
CA SER A 181 6.23 -13.95 -18.27
C SER A 181 5.16 -12.89 -18.58
N HIS A 182 4.77 -12.73 -19.85
CA HIS A 182 3.64 -11.89 -20.24
C HIS A 182 2.28 -12.46 -19.78
N LEU A 183 2.24 -13.75 -19.41
CA LEU A 183 1.03 -14.41 -18.90
C LEU A 183 0.65 -13.98 -17.47
N GLY A 184 1.44 -13.11 -16.83
CA GLY A 184 1.14 -12.51 -15.53
C GLY A 184 1.70 -13.27 -14.33
N ALA A 185 1.21 -12.92 -13.13
CA ALA A 185 1.82 -13.28 -11.84
C ALA A 185 1.88 -14.79 -11.59
N GLY A 186 0.89 -15.55 -12.07
CA GLY A 186 0.88 -17.01 -11.95
C GLY A 186 2.01 -17.71 -12.70
N HIS A 187 2.65 -17.02 -13.65
CA HIS A 187 3.73 -17.55 -14.49
C HIS A 187 5.06 -16.81 -14.26
N GLY A 188 5.22 -16.15 -13.10
CA GLY A 188 6.40 -15.36 -12.77
C GLY A 188 6.49 -14.00 -13.48
N GLY A 189 5.42 -13.56 -14.13
CA GLY A 189 5.29 -12.23 -14.71
C GLY A 189 4.92 -11.16 -13.69
N HIS A 190 5.56 -10.00 -13.71
CA HIS A 190 5.22 -8.91 -12.83
C HIS A 190 5.41 -7.55 -13.49
N TRP A 191 4.56 -6.60 -13.09
CA TRP A 191 4.58 -5.23 -13.57
C TRP A 191 4.97 -4.33 -12.41
N GLU A 192 5.87 -3.37 -12.67
CA GLU A 192 6.35 -2.40 -11.68
C GLU A 192 6.36 -0.99 -12.30
N ARG A 193 6.42 0.05 -11.47
CA ARG A 193 6.51 1.45 -11.96
C ARG A 193 7.92 1.85 -12.42
N THR A 194 8.92 1.11 -11.99
CA THR A 194 10.34 1.45 -12.13
C THR A 194 11.17 0.19 -12.06
N VAL A 195 12.28 0.17 -12.80
CA VAL A 195 13.29 -0.89 -12.72
C VAL A 195 14.23 -0.70 -11.52
N ASN A 196 14.21 0.48 -10.88
CA ASN A 196 15.06 0.81 -9.74
C ASN A 196 14.40 0.36 -8.42
N PRO A 197 14.95 -0.64 -7.70
CA PRO A 197 14.36 -1.10 -6.45
C PRO A 197 14.27 -0.04 -5.36
N LEU A 198 15.15 0.97 -5.37
CA LEU A 198 15.17 2.02 -4.36
C LEU A 198 13.95 2.96 -4.45
N GLU A 199 13.37 3.09 -5.63
CA GLU A 199 12.18 3.91 -5.86
C GLU A 199 10.87 3.22 -5.43
N ARG A 200 10.94 1.93 -5.08
CA ARG A 200 9.81 1.12 -4.64
C ARG A 200 9.71 1.06 -3.12
N ILE A 201 8.49 1.11 -2.59
CA ILE A 201 8.22 0.92 -1.16
C ILE A 201 7.40 -0.34 -0.92
N GLU A 202 7.85 -1.18 -0.01
CA GLU A 202 7.20 -2.43 0.36
C GLU A 202 6.18 -2.23 1.49
N TYR A 203 5.14 -1.43 1.21
CA TYR A 203 4.09 -1.12 2.17
C TYR A 203 3.44 -2.37 2.77
N GLU A 204 3.36 -3.49 2.03
CA GLU A 204 2.75 -4.75 2.48
C GLU A 204 3.22 -5.20 3.88
N GLY A 205 4.51 -5.04 4.20
CA GLY A 205 5.08 -5.42 5.49
C GLY A 205 4.90 -4.37 6.60
N HIS A 206 4.35 -3.21 6.29
CA HIS A 206 4.21 -2.11 7.25
C HIS A 206 2.97 -2.29 8.12
N LYS A 207 3.02 -1.85 9.39
CA LYS A 207 1.88 -1.90 10.33
C LYS A 207 0.71 -1.01 9.92
N SER A 208 0.92 -0.09 8.97
CA SER A 208 -0.15 0.71 8.37
C SER A 208 -1.01 -0.07 7.37
N THR A 209 -0.55 -1.24 6.92
CA THR A 209 -1.30 -2.13 6.04
C THR A 209 -2.43 -2.78 6.81
N GLN A 210 -3.64 -2.45 6.40
CA GLN A 210 -4.86 -2.97 7.00
C GLN A 210 -5.33 -4.23 6.29
N LEU A 211 -5.15 -4.35 4.98
CA LEU A 211 -5.84 -5.37 4.20
C LEU A 211 -5.06 -6.66 4.01
N HIS A 212 -3.82 -6.75 4.52
CA HIS A 212 -2.94 -7.92 4.34
C HIS A 212 -3.63 -9.25 4.69
N HIS A 213 -4.36 -9.29 5.81
CA HIS A 213 -5.09 -10.50 6.22
C HIS A 213 -6.15 -10.92 5.21
N TYR A 214 -6.85 -9.98 4.56
CA TYR A 214 -7.88 -10.35 3.58
C TYR A 214 -7.27 -10.81 2.25
N VAL A 215 -6.06 -10.35 1.93
CA VAL A 215 -5.37 -10.72 0.68
C VAL A 215 -5.08 -12.22 0.62
N THR A 216 -4.90 -12.90 1.75
CA THR A 216 -4.70 -14.35 1.77
C THR A 216 -5.91 -15.12 1.24
N PHE A 217 -7.09 -14.50 1.27
CA PHE A 217 -8.35 -15.04 0.74
C PHE A 217 -8.63 -14.63 -0.70
N LEU A 218 -7.68 -13.98 -1.37
CA LEU A 218 -7.85 -13.45 -2.72
C LEU A 218 -6.82 -14.10 -3.67
N GLY A 219 -7.30 -14.90 -4.62
CA GLY A 219 -6.51 -15.36 -5.77
C GLY A 219 -6.10 -16.83 -5.76
N ASN A 220 -6.53 -17.64 -4.79
CA ASN A 220 -6.06 -19.03 -4.66
C ASN A 220 -7.18 -20.07 -4.74
N ASP A 221 -8.36 -19.77 -4.20
CA ASP A 221 -9.50 -20.69 -4.19
C ASP A 221 -10.79 -19.87 -4.46
N PRO A 222 -11.59 -20.21 -5.49
CA PRO A 222 -12.82 -19.48 -5.81
C PRO A 222 -13.85 -19.47 -4.67
N GLN A 223 -13.92 -20.55 -3.88
CA GLN A 223 -14.82 -20.63 -2.72
C GLN A 223 -14.39 -19.66 -1.63
N VAL A 224 -13.08 -19.51 -1.42
CA VAL A 224 -12.49 -18.60 -0.44
C VAL A 224 -12.57 -17.15 -0.91
N ASN A 225 -12.37 -16.89 -2.20
CA ASN A 225 -12.45 -15.55 -2.81
C ASN A 225 -13.76 -14.85 -2.48
N ARG A 226 -14.88 -15.57 -2.55
CA ARG A 226 -16.20 -14.98 -2.24
C ARG A 226 -16.25 -14.42 -0.82
N ALA A 227 -15.69 -15.13 0.15
CA ALA A 227 -15.57 -14.67 1.52
C ALA A 227 -14.56 -13.52 1.65
N GLY A 228 -13.42 -13.61 0.97
CA GLY A 228 -12.41 -12.55 0.90
C GLY A 228 -12.99 -11.21 0.45
N PHE A 229 -13.76 -11.18 -0.64
CA PHE A 229 -14.45 -9.96 -1.09
C PHE A 229 -15.56 -9.50 -0.14
N GLY A 230 -16.27 -10.45 0.49
CA GLY A 230 -17.25 -10.12 1.53
C GLY A 230 -16.62 -9.39 2.70
N PHE A 231 -15.49 -9.89 3.21
CA PHE A 231 -14.75 -9.25 4.29
C PHE A 231 -14.13 -7.93 3.87
N LEU A 232 -13.57 -7.84 2.66
CA LEU A 232 -13.06 -6.59 2.14
C LEU A 232 -14.18 -5.52 2.09
N ARG A 233 -15.39 -5.89 1.62
CA ARG A 233 -16.55 -4.98 1.62
C ARG A 233 -16.91 -4.51 3.02
N GLU A 234 -17.09 -5.44 3.94
CA GLU A 234 -17.48 -5.14 5.32
C GLU A 234 -16.43 -4.25 6.01
N HIS A 235 -15.14 -4.54 5.79
CA HIS A 235 -14.04 -3.73 6.33
C HIS A 235 -14.12 -2.28 5.85
N VAL A 236 -14.33 -2.06 4.54
CA VAL A 236 -14.42 -0.71 3.97
C VAL A 236 -15.64 0.04 4.50
N GLN A 237 -16.78 -0.63 4.68
CA GLN A 237 -17.96 -0.03 5.30
C GLN A 237 -17.71 0.36 6.76
N LEU A 238 -17.03 -0.49 7.53
CA LEU A 238 -16.63 -0.19 8.91
C LEU A 238 -15.64 0.98 8.96
N ALA A 239 -14.65 1.04 8.07
CA ALA A 239 -13.74 2.17 7.97
C ALA A 239 -14.48 3.48 7.63
N ALA A 240 -15.46 3.42 6.74
CA ALA A 240 -16.32 4.57 6.41
C ALA A 240 -17.19 5.02 7.60
N ARG A 241 -17.71 4.07 8.40
CA ARG A 241 -18.40 4.36 9.67
C ARG A 241 -17.47 5.03 10.68
N ARG A 242 -16.23 4.54 10.80
CA ARG A 242 -15.19 5.11 11.66
C ARG A 242 -14.89 6.58 11.33
N LEU A 243 -14.85 6.93 10.04
CA LEU A 243 -14.69 8.33 9.58
C LEU A 243 -15.78 9.27 10.09
N ARG A 244 -16.97 8.75 10.40
CA ARG A 244 -18.08 9.51 11.01
C ARG A 244 -18.03 9.52 12.54
N GLY A 245 -16.95 9.01 13.13
CA GLY A 245 -16.77 8.94 14.59
C GLY A 245 -17.39 7.72 15.26
N GLU A 246 -17.92 6.75 14.50
CA GLU A 246 -18.48 5.53 15.07
C GLU A 246 -17.38 4.62 15.66
N LYS A 247 -17.65 4.03 16.83
CA LYS A 247 -16.72 3.10 17.51
C LYS A 247 -16.89 1.69 16.94
N VAL A 248 -16.10 1.36 15.92
CA VAL A 248 -16.20 0.09 15.18
C VAL A 248 -15.04 -0.88 15.43
N ASP A 249 -14.14 -0.59 16.38
CA ASP A 249 -12.92 -1.37 16.59
C ASP A 249 -13.22 -2.84 16.97
N ASN A 250 -14.32 -3.10 17.69
CA ASN A 250 -14.72 -4.47 18.04
C ASN A 250 -15.22 -5.25 16.82
N GLU A 251 -16.00 -4.61 15.94
CA GLU A 251 -16.45 -5.21 14.70
C GLU A 251 -15.29 -5.49 13.76
N LEU A 252 -14.35 -4.54 13.63
CA LEU A 252 -13.11 -4.75 12.87
C LEU A 252 -12.33 -5.94 13.43
N CYS A 253 -12.09 -6.00 14.75
CA CYS A 253 -11.45 -7.17 15.36
C CYS A 253 -12.17 -8.48 15.07
N THR A 254 -13.50 -8.48 15.12
CA THR A 254 -14.32 -9.66 14.81
C THR A 254 -14.06 -10.12 13.37
N LEU A 255 -13.96 -9.18 12.43
CA LEU A 255 -13.71 -9.47 11.03
C LEU A 255 -12.29 -10.03 10.79
N TYR A 256 -11.25 -9.46 11.39
CA TYR A 256 -9.89 -10.01 11.31
C TYR A 256 -9.79 -11.39 11.95
N ASN A 257 -10.40 -11.55 13.12
CA ASN A 257 -10.43 -12.86 13.79
C ASN A 257 -11.19 -13.90 12.97
N ALA A 258 -12.15 -13.49 12.12
CA ALA A 258 -12.82 -14.42 11.22
C ALA A 258 -11.85 -15.00 10.20
N VAL A 259 -11.00 -14.17 9.61
CA VAL A 259 -9.94 -14.60 8.68
C VAL A 259 -9.01 -15.59 9.37
N THR A 260 -8.47 -15.25 10.54
CA THR A 260 -7.56 -16.14 11.29
C THR A 260 -8.19 -17.50 11.60
N LEU A 261 -9.48 -17.51 11.97
CA LEU A 261 -10.22 -18.75 12.23
C LEU A 261 -10.41 -19.58 10.97
N ILE A 262 -10.77 -18.95 9.85
CA ILE A 262 -10.96 -19.61 8.56
C ILE A 262 -9.63 -20.16 8.03
N GLU A 263 -8.52 -19.42 8.11
CA GLU A 263 -7.19 -19.90 7.73
C GLU A 263 -6.79 -21.15 8.53
N LYS A 264 -6.99 -21.11 9.85
CA LYS A 264 -6.73 -22.25 10.72
C LYS A 264 -7.63 -23.44 10.37
N TYR A 265 -8.89 -23.19 10.07
CA TYR A 265 -9.82 -24.23 9.61
C TYR A 265 -9.36 -24.87 8.30
N LEU A 266 -9.11 -24.07 7.26
CA LEU A 266 -8.67 -24.53 5.93
C LEU A 266 -7.35 -25.32 6.02
N LYS A 267 -6.42 -24.91 6.88
CA LYS A 267 -5.20 -25.67 7.15
C LYS A 267 -5.49 -26.97 7.89
N ASN A 268 -6.36 -26.95 8.90
CA ASN A 268 -6.65 -28.14 9.71
C ASN A 268 -7.34 -29.23 8.89
N ILE A 269 -8.29 -28.89 8.03
CA ILE A 269 -9.03 -29.87 7.22
C ILE A 269 -8.15 -30.59 6.18
N GLN A 270 -6.91 -30.12 5.95
CA GLN A 270 -5.92 -30.85 5.15
C GLN A 270 -5.33 -32.06 5.89
N ASP A 271 -5.32 -32.03 7.22
CA ASP A 271 -4.65 -33.04 8.07
C ASP A 271 -5.65 -33.83 8.95
N MET A 272 -6.92 -33.41 9.04
CA MET A 272 -7.93 -34.06 9.89
C MET A 272 -9.38 -33.89 9.38
N PRO A 273 -10.33 -34.72 9.85
CA PRO A 273 -11.75 -34.57 9.56
C PRO A 273 -12.33 -33.21 9.93
N GLN A 274 -13.31 -32.75 9.15
CA GLN A 274 -13.96 -31.45 9.32
C GLN A 274 -14.53 -31.22 10.72
N ASP A 275 -15.20 -32.23 11.30
CA ASP A 275 -15.82 -32.15 12.62
C ASP A 275 -14.78 -31.98 13.75
N VAL A 276 -13.62 -32.63 13.62
CA VAL A 276 -12.49 -32.48 14.54
C VAL A 276 -11.91 -31.09 14.44
N ALA A 277 -11.70 -30.57 13.21
CA ALA A 277 -11.21 -29.21 12.99
C ALA A 277 -12.15 -28.16 13.60
N ILE A 278 -13.47 -28.31 13.40
CA ILE A 278 -14.49 -27.43 13.98
C ILE A 278 -14.47 -27.51 15.51
N ARG A 279 -14.36 -28.71 16.09
CA ARG A 279 -14.31 -28.90 17.54
C ARG A 279 -13.11 -28.18 18.17
N LEU A 280 -11.93 -28.26 17.54
CA LEU A 280 -10.72 -27.57 18.02
C LEU A 280 -10.86 -26.04 17.99
N LEU A 281 -11.68 -25.50 17.07
CA LEU A 281 -11.92 -24.06 16.96
C LEU A 281 -13.10 -23.55 17.80
N ARG A 282 -13.95 -24.44 18.32
CA ARG A 282 -15.26 -24.11 18.90
C ARG A 282 -15.25 -22.93 19.89
N PRO A 283 -14.34 -22.85 20.89
CA PRO A 283 -14.37 -21.74 21.85
C PRO A 283 -14.22 -20.35 21.21
N ALA A 284 -13.45 -20.25 20.13
CA ALA A 284 -13.28 -19.01 19.38
C ALA A 284 -14.40 -18.81 18.35
N LEU A 285 -14.83 -19.90 17.71
CA LEU A 285 -15.81 -19.91 16.63
C LEU A 285 -17.22 -19.48 17.13
N GLU A 286 -17.61 -19.84 18.35
CA GLU A 286 -18.90 -19.44 18.95
C GLU A 286 -19.13 -17.92 18.96
N ARG A 287 -18.04 -17.15 19.05
CA ARG A 287 -18.08 -15.68 19.10
C ARG A 287 -17.90 -15.02 17.74
N ASN A 288 -17.69 -15.79 16.68
CA ASN A 288 -17.42 -15.27 15.34
C ASN A 288 -18.43 -15.79 14.32
N LYS A 289 -19.47 -14.97 14.03
CA LYS A 289 -20.51 -15.34 13.06
C LYS A 289 -19.96 -15.54 11.64
N TYR A 290 -19.01 -14.71 11.23
CA TYR A 290 -18.47 -14.72 9.87
C TYR A 290 -17.71 -16.01 9.57
N ALA A 291 -16.88 -16.47 10.51
CA ALA A 291 -16.18 -17.75 10.38
C ALA A 291 -17.14 -18.95 10.40
N ARG A 292 -18.21 -18.91 11.20
CA ARG A 292 -19.24 -19.95 11.21
C ARG A 292 -19.97 -20.05 9.88
N GLU A 293 -20.47 -18.92 9.40
CA GLU A 293 -21.16 -18.85 8.11
C GLU A 293 -20.28 -19.35 6.97
N PHE A 294 -18.99 -19.01 6.96
CA PHE A 294 -18.05 -19.56 5.98
C PHE A 294 -17.94 -21.08 6.06
N ILE A 295 -17.65 -21.62 7.26
CA ILE A 295 -17.43 -23.05 7.46
C ILE A 295 -18.68 -23.87 7.09
N GLU A 296 -19.87 -23.35 7.40
CA GLU A 296 -21.15 -24.00 7.08
C GLU A 296 -21.40 -24.15 5.57
N HIS A 297 -20.88 -23.22 4.76
CA HIS A 297 -21.09 -23.20 3.31
C HIS A 297 -19.88 -23.68 2.50
N TYR A 298 -18.74 -23.93 3.14
CA TYR A 298 -17.52 -24.37 2.46
C TYR A 298 -17.66 -25.82 2.03
N GLN A 299 -17.46 -26.09 0.73
CA GLN A 299 -17.51 -27.44 0.18
C GLN A 299 -16.17 -28.11 0.43
N TYR A 300 -16.18 -29.09 1.33
CA TYR A 300 -15.00 -29.86 1.71
C TYR A 300 -14.99 -31.21 0.99
N ASP A 301 -13.92 -31.47 0.23
CA ASP A 301 -13.65 -32.76 -0.37
C ASP A 301 -12.93 -33.66 0.63
N ALA A 302 -13.62 -34.69 1.12
CA ALA A 302 -13.08 -35.61 2.11
C ALA A 302 -11.94 -36.47 1.54
N HIS A 303 -10.87 -36.61 2.32
CA HIS A 303 -9.75 -37.52 2.03
C HIS A 303 -9.40 -38.37 3.25
N GLU A 304 -8.54 -39.37 3.05
CA GLU A 304 -8.09 -40.24 4.14
C GLU A 304 -7.13 -39.51 5.08
N PHE A 305 -7.29 -39.76 6.37
CA PHE A 305 -6.47 -39.15 7.42
C PHE A 305 -5.73 -40.21 8.24
N ASP A 306 -4.69 -39.80 8.94
CA ASP A 306 -4.01 -40.68 9.89
C ASP A 306 -4.90 -40.89 11.14
N PRO A 307 -5.45 -42.10 11.36
CA PRO A 307 -6.38 -42.34 12.45
C PRO A 307 -5.74 -42.08 13.82
N ARG A 308 -4.42 -42.26 13.96
CA ARG A 308 -3.74 -42.02 15.24
C ARG A 308 -3.67 -40.53 15.59
N ILE A 309 -3.48 -39.66 14.59
CA ILE A 309 -3.51 -38.20 14.79
C ILE A 309 -4.93 -37.78 15.17
N VAL A 310 -5.94 -38.31 14.46
CA VAL A 310 -7.35 -38.03 14.74
C VAL A 310 -7.75 -38.46 16.15
N ASP A 311 -7.36 -39.67 16.56
CA ASP A 311 -7.60 -40.20 17.91
C ASP A 311 -6.90 -39.34 18.97
N TRP A 312 -5.67 -38.91 18.70
CA TRP A 312 -4.91 -38.03 19.60
C TRP A 312 -5.56 -36.67 19.79
N LEU A 313 -6.08 -36.08 18.72
CA LEU A 313 -6.79 -34.81 18.73
C LEU A 313 -8.20 -34.93 19.34
N SER A 314 -8.76 -36.15 19.34
CA SER A 314 -10.09 -36.44 19.87
C SER A 314 -10.10 -36.89 21.33
N ALA A 315 -8.97 -37.37 21.84
CA ALA A 315 -8.82 -37.69 23.24
C ALA A 315 -9.04 -36.44 24.12
N GLY A 316 -10.07 -36.50 24.97
CA GLY A 316 -10.31 -35.49 26.00
C GLY A 316 -9.13 -35.37 26.97
N SER A 317 -9.08 -34.28 27.72
CA SER A 317 -8.03 -34.02 28.71
C SER A 317 -7.86 -35.12 29.77
N GLU A 318 -8.93 -35.87 30.00
CA GLU A 318 -9.09 -36.94 30.96
C GLU A 318 -8.70 -38.33 30.43
N PHE A 319 -8.44 -38.47 29.12
CA PHE A 319 -8.09 -39.74 28.49
C PHE A 319 -6.59 -39.82 28.16
N LEU A 320 -6.04 -41.04 28.21
CA LEU A 320 -4.67 -41.30 27.76
C LEU A 320 -4.59 -41.10 26.24
N LYS A 321 -3.84 -40.10 25.81
CA LYS A 321 -3.57 -39.89 24.39
C LYS A 321 -2.77 -41.06 23.81
N PRO A 322 -3.08 -41.54 22.59
CA PRO A 322 -2.31 -42.60 21.94
C PRO A 322 -0.85 -42.17 21.73
N VAL A 323 0.07 -43.12 21.78
CA VAL A 323 1.50 -42.84 21.54
C VAL A 323 1.72 -42.58 20.06
N LEU A 324 2.22 -41.38 19.74
CA LEU A 324 2.60 -40.97 18.39
C LEU A 324 4.12 -41.04 18.22
N SER A 325 4.59 -41.17 16.98
CA SER A 325 5.98 -40.86 16.67
C SER A 325 6.21 -39.36 16.84
N ALA A 326 7.46 -38.95 17.11
CA ALA A 326 7.80 -37.54 17.36
C ALA A 326 7.24 -36.58 16.27
N GLY A 327 7.40 -36.93 14.98
CA GLY A 327 6.88 -36.11 13.88
C GLY A 327 5.35 -36.02 13.83
N LYS A 328 4.64 -37.12 14.13
CA LYS A 328 3.16 -37.09 14.20
C LYS A 328 2.66 -36.32 15.42
N GLU A 329 3.37 -36.43 16.54
CA GLU A 329 3.06 -35.67 17.74
C GLU A 329 3.23 -34.16 17.52
N GLU A 330 4.29 -33.75 16.81
CA GLU A 330 4.51 -32.35 16.43
C GLU A 330 3.37 -31.82 15.55
N ILE A 331 2.95 -32.58 14.53
CA ILE A 331 1.80 -32.24 13.69
C ILE A 331 0.54 -32.11 14.56
N ALA A 332 0.25 -33.10 15.41
CA ALA A 332 -0.94 -33.08 16.27
C ALA A 332 -0.94 -31.90 17.25
N LYS A 333 0.22 -31.55 17.85
CA LYS A 333 0.37 -30.36 18.70
C LYS A 333 0.09 -29.07 17.93
N ARG A 334 0.68 -28.92 16.73
CA ARG A 334 0.47 -27.75 15.86
C ARG A 334 -1.01 -27.60 15.46
N LEU A 335 -1.69 -28.71 15.19
CA LEU A 335 -3.11 -28.73 14.83
C LEU A 335 -4.00 -28.33 16.03
N ALA A 336 -3.68 -28.84 17.22
CA ALA A 336 -4.40 -28.54 18.47
C ALA A 336 -4.15 -27.13 19.02
N GLU A 337 -3.09 -26.43 18.58
CA GLU A 337 -2.78 -25.09 19.05
C GLU A 337 -3.92 -24.11 18.70
N PRO A 338 -4.49 -23.40 19.70
CA PRO A 338 -5.57 -22.46 19.47
C PRO A 338 -5.09 -21.27 18.63
N PRO A 339 -5.95 -20.70 17.77
CA PRO A 339 -5.59 -19.53 16.99
C PRO A 339 -5.34 -18.32 17.91
N ILE A 340 -4.32 -17.52 17.57
CA ILE A 340 -4.03 -16.27 18.27
C ILE A 340 -4.97 -15.20 17.71
N LEU A 341 -5.97 -14.83 18.49
CA LEU A 341 -6.94 -13.81 18.12
C LEU A 341 -6.43 -12.41 18.46
N ILE A 342 -6.67 -11.46 17.55
CA ILE A 342 -6.32 -10.06 17.75
C ILE A 342 -7.33 -9.36 18.67
N LYS A 343 -6.83 -8.40 19.44
CA LYS A 343 -7.57 -7.48 20.30
C LYS A 343 -7.66 -6.09 19.66
N PRO A 344 -8.61 -5.23 20.08
CA PRO A 344 -8.78 -3.88 19.51
C PRO A 344 -7.52 -3.00 19.49
N ASN A 345 -6.69 -3.08 20.52
CA ASN A 345 -5.43 -2.34 20.59
C ASN A 345 -4.32 -2.90 19.68
N GLN A 346 -4.55 -4.05 19.02
CA GLN A 346 -3.64 -4.68 18.08
C GLN A 346 -4.07 -4.47 16.62
N LEU A 347 -5.22 -3.83 16.37
CA LEU A 347 -5.63 -3.49 15.02
C LEU A 347 -4.60 -2.57 14.36
N PRO A 348 -4.30 -2.79 13.07
CA PRO A 348 -3.59 -1.80 12.27
C PRO A 348 -4.29 -0.43 12.41
N THR A 349 -3.52 0.62 12.69
CA THR A 349 -4.08 1.96 12.87
C THR A 349 -3.84 2.80 11.62
N PRO A 350 -4.85 3.55 11.15
CA PRO A 350 -4.61 4.57 10.12
C PRO A 350 -3.71 5.69 10.65
N TYR A 351 -3.66 5.87 11.97
CA TYR A 351 -2.70 6.70 12.68
C TYR A 351 -1.28 6.14 12.46
N GLY A 352 -0.47 6.90 11.73
CA GLY A 352 0.86 6.49 11.24
C GLY A 352 1.03 6.75 9.74
N ILE A 353 -0.03 6.55 8.95
CA ILE A 353 -0.01 6.73 7.49
C ILE A 353 0.42 8.14 7.09
N LYS A 354 -0.02 9.19 7.81
CA LYS A 354 0.35 10.58 7.49
C LYS A 354 1.86 10.82 7.66
N GLY A 355 2.44 10.36 8.77
CA GLY A 355 3.88 10.49 9.05
C GLY A 355 4.71 9.68 8.07
N GLU A 356 4.30 8.45 7.82
CA GLU A 356 4.89 7.54 6.83
C GLU A 356 4.87 8.14 5.42
N ARG A 357 3.70 8.57 4.92
CA ARG A 357 3.55 9.22 3.61
C ARG A 357 4.43 10.46 3.50
N LYS A 358 4.49 11.28 4.56
CA LYS A 358 5.32 12.49 4.59
C LYS A 358 6.81 12.14 4.51
N PHE A 359 7.26 11.14 5.26
CA PHE A 359 8.64 10.68 5.21
C PHE A 359 9.01 10.18 3.80
N TYR A 360 8.20 9.30 3.23
CA TYR A 360 8.46 8.78 1.88
C TYR A 360 8.34 9.85 0.79
N LYS A 361 7.48 10.86 0.97
CA LYS A 361 7.48 12.05 0.11
C LYS A 361 8.84 12.75 0.14
N ASN A 362 9.43 12.97 1.32
CA ASN A 362 10.77 13.55 1.44
C ASN A 362 11.85 12.64 0.85
N LEU A 363 11.70 11.33 1.00
CA LEU A 363 12.62 10.36 0.40
C LEU A 363 12.60 10.40 -1.14
N ALA A 364 11.43 10.57 -1.77
CA ALA A 364 11.39 10.80 -3.22
C ALA A 364 11.97 12.15 -3.65
N LEU A 365 11.86 13.20 -2.81
CA LEU A 365 12.57 14.46 -3.09
C LEU A 365 14.09 14.26 -3.04
N LEU A 366 14.59 13.40 -2.13
CA LEU A 366 16.00 13.01 -2.10
C LEU A 366 16.38 12.26 -3.39
N GLN A 367 15.54 11.32 -3.86
CA GLN A 367 15.76 10.63 -5.12
C GLN A 367 15.83 11.58 -6.32
N ASN A 368 14.95 12.59 -6.39
CA ASN A 368 15.01 13.60 -7.45
C ASN A 368 16.34 14.38 -7.42
N LYS A 369 16.82 14.75 -6.24
CA LYS A 369 18.13 15.39 -6.07
C LYS A 369 19.31 14.47 -6.43
N ILE A 370 19.19 13.17 -6.18
CA ILE A 370 20.16 12.17 -6.62
C ILE A 370 20.20 12.10 -8.15
N THR A 371 19.05 12.16 -8.82
CA THR A 371 18.98 12.20 -10.30
C THR A 371 19.68 13.44 -10.86
N ASP A 372 19.41 14.63 -10.30
CA ASP A 372 20.12 15.87 -10.68
C ASP A 372 21.64 15.74 -10.49
N LEU A 373 22.09 15.20 -9.36
CA LEU A 373 23.52 14.94 -9.14
C LEU A 373 24.10 13.98 -10.16
N LYS A 374 23.35 12.93 -10.53
CA LYS A 374 23.79 11.95 -11.53
C LYS A 374 23.98 12.61 -12.89
N GLU A 375 23.02 13.43 -13.34
CA GLU A 375 23.11 14.14 -14.62
C GLU A 375 24.32 15.08 -14.66
N ARG A 376 24.56 15.81 -13.57
CA ARG A 376 25.73 16.69 -13.43
C ARG A 376 27.04 15.91 -13.42
N LYS A 377 27.09 14.79 -12.70
CA LYS A 377 28.25 13.88 -12.67
C LYS A 377 28.54 13.34 -14.08
N ASP A 378 27.53 12.86 -14.78
CA ASP A 378 27.68 12.30 -16.14
C ASP A 378 28.14 13.38 -17.14
N LYS A 379 27.65 14.63 -16.98
CA LYS A 379 28.11 15.78 -17.75
C LYS A 379 29.58 16.12 -17.49
N ALA A 380 29.99 16.18 -16.22
CA ALA A 380 31.39 16.46 -15.85
C ALA A 380 32.35 15.41 -16.42
N LEU A 381 31.95 14.12 -16.38
CA LEU A 381 32.73 13.04 -17.00
C LEU A 381 32.90 13.25 -18.52
N ALA A 382 31.84 13.68 -19.20
CA ALA A 382 31.89 13.96 -20.63
C ALA A 382 32.80 15.17 -20.95
N GLU A 383 32.74 16.24 -20.15
CA GLU A 383 33.60 17.42 -20.27
C GLU A 383 35.08 17.10 -19.99
N ALA A 384 35.34 16.15 -19.09
CA ALA A 384 36.65 15.59 -18.80
C ALA A 384 37.14 14.56 -19.85
N ASN A 385 36.41 14.38 -20.97
CA ASN A 385 36.70 13.36 -22.00
C ASN A 385 36.81 11.93 -21.44
N GLY A 386 36.04 11.61 -20.40
CA GLY A 386 36.06 10.32 -19.73
C GLY A 386 37.16 10.14 -18.69
N ASP A 387 37.90 11.20 -18.34
CA ASP A 387 38.88 11.15 -17.25
C ASP A 387 38.18 11.09 -15.89
N GLU A 388 38.14 9.89 -15.31
CA GLU A 388 37.56 9.66 -13.98
C GLU A 388 38.42 10.26 -12.84
N SER A 389 39.61 10.80 -13.13
CA SER A 389 40.46 11.49 -12.15
C SER A 389 40.27 13.00 -12.11
N ASP A 390 39.44 13.56 -13.02
CA ASP A 390 39.08 14.98 -13.01
C ASP A 390 38.43 15.39 -11.67
N GLU A 391 38.84 16.54 -11.14
CA GLU A 391 38.45 17.00 -9.80
C GLU A 391 36.94 17.25 -9.68
N ASP A 392 36.32 17.83 -10.71
CA ASP A 392 34.89 18.13 -10.73
C ASP A 392 34.07 16.84 -10.85
N TYR A 393 34.50 15.92 -11.71
CA TYR A 393 33.89 14.58 -11.79
C TYR A 393 33.98 13.85 -10.45
N LEU A 394 35.16 13.77 -9.84
CA LEU A 394 35.36 13.08 -8.56
C LEU A 394 34.48 13.68 -7.44
N ALA A 395 34.41 15.01 -7.35
CA ALA A 395 33.56 15.68 -6.37
C ALA A 395 32.08 15.32 -6.55
N LEU A 396 31.57 15.36 -7.79
CA LEU A 396 30.18 15.00 -8.11
C LEU A 396 29.91 13.50 -7.95
N HIS A 397 30.87 12.64 -8.28
CA HIS A 397 30.77 11.19 -8.09
C HIS A 397 30.64 10.84 -6.61
N ASN A 398 31.51 11.40 -5.77
CA ASN A 398 31.48 11.20 -4.32
C ASN A 398 30.17 11.69 -3.71
N ALA A 399 29.65 12.85 -4.16
CA ALA A 399 28.37 13.36 -3.70
C ALA A 399 27.20 12.48 -4.14
N TRP A 400 27.19 12.02 -5.40
CA TRP A 400 26.16 11.12 -5.91
C TRP A 400 26.15 9.80 -5.14
N ASP A 401 27.31 9.17 -4.90
CA ASP A 401 27.41 7.92 -4.15
C ASP A 401 27.02 8.10 -2.67
N CYS A 402 27.44 9.20 -2.04
CA CYS A 402 27.03 9.57 -0.69
C CYS A 402 25.50 9.72 -0.60
N ALA A 403 24.88 10.42 -1.55
CA ALA A 403 23.43 10.62 -1.58
C ALA A 403 22.66 9.32 -1.84
N GLN A 404 23.14 8.46 -2.73
CA GLN A 404 22.58 7.11 -2.97
C GLN A 404 22.63 6.24 -1.72
N SER A 405 23.78 6.25 -1.03
CA SER A 405 23.97 5.54 0.23
C SER A 405 23.05 6.10 1.32
N LEU A 406 22.94 7.42 1.47
CA LEU A 406 22.00 8.06 2.38
C LEU A 406 20.55 7.61 2.10
N HIS A 407 20.11 7.64 0.85
CA HIS A 407 18.76 7.23 0.47
C HIS A 407 18.48 5.77 0.82
N ARG A 408 19.38 4.86 0.42
CA ARG A 408 19.26 3.42 0.70
C ARG A 408 19.18 3.15 2.21
N GLU A 409 20.09 3.73 2.99
CA GLU A 409 20.11 3.49 4.43
C GLU A 409 18.89 4.11 5.13
N LEU A 410 18.48 5.34 4.77
CA LEU A 410 17.26 5.94 5.33
C LEU A 410 16.02 5.11 5.02
N LYS A 411 15.91 4.58 3.79
CA LYS A 411 14.83 3.67 3.40
C LYS A 411 14.83 2.41 4.28
N ASN A 412 15.99 1.75 4.41
CA ASN A 412 16.10 0.53 5.22
C ASN A 412 15.71 0.76 6.67
N LYS A 413 16.14 1.88 7.28
CA LYS A 413 15.76 2.23 8.66
C LYS A 413 14.27 2.53 8.79
N ALA A 414 13.69 3.21 7.79
CA ALA A 414 12.27 3.50 7.77
C ALA A 414 11.41 2.23 7.63
N ASP A 415 11.76 1.33 6.72
CA ASP A 415 11.03 0.08 6.49
C ASP A 415 11.03 -0.79 7.77
N LEU A 416 12.16 -0.89 8.48
CA LEU A 416 12.25 -1.58 9.78
C LEU A 416 11.35 -0.94 10.83
N TYR A 417 11.34 0.39 10.91
CA TYR A 417 10.50 1.11 11.87
C TYR A 417 9.00 0.99 11.55
N PHE A 418 8.60 1.18 10.30
CA PHE A 418 7.20 1.14 9.90
C PHE A 418 6.60 -0.28 9.91
N ALA A 419 7.43 -1.33 9.85
CA ALA A 419 7.02 -2.71 10.09
C ALA A 419 6.60 -2.97 11.54
N ALA A 420 7.33 -2.43 12.52
CA ALA A 420 7.05 -2.62 13.95
C ALA A 420 7.22 -1.31 14.74
N PRO A 421 6.34 -0.32 14.55
CA PRO A 421 6.50 0.98 15.21
C PRO A 421 6.11 0.88 16.68
N ASP A 422 7.07 1.23 17.52
CA ASP A 422 6.97 1.46 18.96
C ASP A 422 7.98 2.56 19.37
N GLU A 423 8.01 2.90 20.66
CA GLU A 423 8.89 3.96 21.17
C GLU A 423 10.37 3.62 21.02
N ALA A 424 10.75 2.36 21.25
CA ALA A 424 12.14 1.92 21.16
C ALA A 424 12.61 1.88 19.70
N SER A 425 11.79 1.35 18.79
CA SER A 425 12.08 1.32 17.36
C SER A 425 12.11 2.72 16.77
N TYR A 426 11.27 3.65 17.24
CA TYR A 426 11.37 5.06 16.86
C TYR A 426 12.67 5.71 17.33
N ALA A 427 13.09 5.49 18.59
CA ALA A 427 14.33 6.06 19.11
C ALA A 427 15.56 5.60 18.30
N VAL A 428 15.58 4.31 17.91
CA VAL A 428 16.60 3.75 17.03
C VAL A 428 16.55 4.40 15.64
N PHE A 429 15.37 4.43 15.00
CA PHE A 429 15.16 5.06 13.70
C PHE A 429 15.63 6.52 13.69
N LYS A 430 15.12 7.33 14.63
CA LYS A 430 15.48 8.75 14.77
C LYS A 430 16.98 8.94 14.92
N ARG A 431 17.61 8.23 15.87
CA ARG A 431 19.05 8.37 16.14
C ARG A 431 19.87 8.01 14.91
N GLU A 432 19.60 6.86 14.29
CA GLU A 432 20.39 6.37 13.17
C GLU A 432 20.17 7.21 11.91
N SER A 433 18.95 7.61 11.61
CA SER A 433 18.66 8.51 10.49
C SER A 433 19.32 9.89 10.65
N LEU A 434 19.32 10.46 11.86
CA LEU A 434 20.00 11.74 12.11
C LEU A 434 21.52 11.63 11.99
N VAL A 435 22.12 10.51 12.43
CA VAL A 435 23.54 10.22 12.21
C VAL A 435 23.85 10.14 10.71
N LEU A 436 23.05 9.39 9.94
CA LEU A 436 23.21 9.29 8.49
C LEU A 436 23.13 10.65 7.80
N ILE A 437 22.14 11.47 8.16
CA ILE A 437 21.98 12.82 7.58
C ILE A 437 23.16 13.73 7.95
N ARG A 438 23.59 13.72 9.21
CA ARG A 438 24.75 14.50 9.68
C ARG A 438 26.05 14.07 8.99
N ASP A 439 26.24 12.77 8.79
CA ASP A 439 27.45 12.28 8.13
C ASP A 439 27.43 12.64 6.64
N ALA A 440 26.25 12.59 6.00
CA ALA A 440 26.07 13.03 4.61
C ALA A 440 26.28 14.55 4.41
N HIS A 441 25.96 15.39 5.41
CA HIS A 441 26.26 16.83 5.38
C HIS A 441 27.74 17.11 5.04
N ARG A 442 28.66 16.28 5.52
CA ARG A 442 30.12 16.47 5.30
C ARG A 442 30.52 16.46 3.82
N VAL A 443 29.75 15.77 2.98
CA VAL A 443 30.00 15.66 1.54
C VAL A 443 29.02 16.56 0.77
N LEU A 444 27.74 16.47 1.09
CA LEU A 444 26.68 17.07 0.27
C LEU A 444 26.56 18.59 0.44
N ASP A 445 27.00 19.16 1.57
CA ASP A 445 26.92 20.62 1.79
C ASP A 445 27.78 21.44 0.82
N ALA A 446 28.80 20.82 0.20
CA ALA A 446 29.59 21.44 -0.86
C ALA A 446 28.75 21.71 -2.14
N HIS A 447 27.57 21.10 -2.26
CA HIS A 447 26.73 21.21 -3.44
C HIS A 447 25.50 22.10 -3.19
N ARG A 448 25.22 23.01 -4.13
CA ARG A 448 24.14 24.00 -4.03
C ARG A 448 22.79 23.38 -3.61
N GLY A 449 22.18 23.94 -2.56
CA GLY A 449 20.83 23.61 -2.11
C GLY A 449 20.69 22.26 -1.39
N TRP A 450 21.78 21.59 -1.03
CA TRP A 450 21.74 20.34 -0.25
C TRP A 450 21.59 20.57 1.25
N SER A 451 22.22 21.59 1.82
CA SER A 451 22.13 21.85 3.26
C SER A 451 20.70 22.11 3.75
N GLU A 452 19.94 22.96 3.06
CA GLU A 452 18.52 23.23 3.37
C GLU A 452 17.68 21.96 3.24
N PHE A 453 17.94 21.17 2.19
CA PHE A 453 17.23 19.93 1.96
C PHE A 453 17.47 18.90 3.06
N LEU A 454 18.72 18.71 3.48
CA LEU A 454 19.08 17.77 4.55
C LEU A 454 18.49 18.19 5.91
N VAL A 455 18.43 19.49 6.21
CA VAL A 455 17.70 20.00 7.38
C VAL A 455 16.21 19.65 7.32
N ASN A 456 15.57 19.88 6.17
CA ASN A 456 14.15 19.53 5.98
C ASN A 456 13.91 18.01 6.08
N LEU A 457 14.85 17.20 5.61
CA LEU A 457 14.80 15.75 5.72
C LEU A 457 14.90 15.29 7.18
N ALA A 458 15.83 15.87 7.95
CA ALA A 458 15.97 15.60 9.39
C ALA A 458 14.74 16.05 10.19
N LEU A 459 14.15 17.20 9.86
CA LEU A 459 12.86 17.62 10.41
C LEU A 459 11.75 16.60 10.09
N GLY A 460 11.76 16.07 8.87
CA GLY A 460 10.91 14.96 8.47
C GLY A 460 11.02 13.79 9.44
N VAL A 461 12.22 13.28 9.68
CA VAL A 461 12.52 12.19 10.64
C VAL A 461 11.98 12.51 12.04
N LEU A 462 12.22 13.72 12.54
CA LEU A 462 11.76 14.14 13.87
C LEU A 462 10.23 14.18 14.01
N THR A 463 9.52 14.51 12.93
CA THR A 463 8.04 14.57 12.94
C THR A 463 7.36 13.21 12.80
N VAL A 464 8.07 12.16 12.36
CA VAL A 464 7.51 10.82 12.18
C VAL A 464 7.04 10.21 13.50
N GLY A 465 7.78 10.35 14.59
CA GLY A 465 7.45 9.70 15.87
C GLY A 465 6.32 10.37 16.67
N ILE A 466 5.94 11.61 16.33
CA ILE A 466 4.82 12.30 16.97
C ILE A 466 3.51 11.53 16.74
N GLY A 467 3.41 10.74 15.67
CA GLY A 467 2.26 9.89 15.38
C GLY A 467 2.14 8.62 16.24
N VAL A 468 3.24 8.14 16.84
CA VAL A 468 3.27 6.87 17.61
C VAL A 468 3.08 7.09 19.10
N GLY A 469 3.47 8.25 19.62
CA GLY A 469 3.56 8.47 21.06
C GLY A 469 2.28 8.86 21.80
N ILE A 470 1.12 9.08 21.14
CA ILE A 470 0.17 9.98 21.79
C ILE A 470 -1.34 9.70 21.60
N LYS A 471 -1.95 9.08 22.63
CA LYS A 471 -3.37 9.26 23.00
C LYS A 471 -3.63 10.53 23.84
N GLY A 472 -2.60 11.26 24.30
CA GLY A 472 -2.69 12.34 25.32
C GLY A 472 -2.31 13.79 24.93
N LEU A 473 -1.90 14.11 23.70
CA LEU A 473 -1.49 15.45 23.19
C LEU A 473 -2.16 15.74 21.84
N ILE A 474 -3.33 15.15 21.60
CA ILE A 474 -4.09 15.33 20.35
C ILE A 474 -4.60 16.77 20.19
N ASN A 475 -4.44 17.66 21.18
CA ASN A 475 -5.02 18.99 21.12
C ASN A 475 -4.08 20.13 20.62
N TRP A 476 -2.78 19.92 20.41
CA TRP A 476 -1.85 21.08 20.32
C TRP A 476 -0.99 21.23 19.06
N GLY A 477 -0.76 20.19 18.26
CA GLY A 477 0.43 20.17 17.39
C GLY A 477 0.31 20.53 15.89
N PHE A 478 -0.88 20.74 15.31
CA PHE A 478 -1.03 20.59 13.84
C PHE A 478 -1.49 21.80 13.02
N ASN A 479 -1.49 23.03 13.57
CA ASN A 479 -2.00 24.21 12.84
C ASN A 479 -0.96 25.22 12.32
N ASN A 480 0.35 24.94 12.34
CA ASN A 480 1.34 25.89 11.82
C ASN A 480 2.01 25.40 10.51
N PRO A 481 1.93 26.15 9.39
CA PRO A 481 2.71 25.87 8.19
C PRO A 481 4.19 26.08 8.52
N PHE A 482 4.97 25.00 8.50
CA PHE A 482 6.32 24.99 9.06
C PHE A 482 7.36 25.63 8.11
N LEU A 483 8.14 26.54 8.70
CA LEU A 483 9.36 27.24 8.31
C LEU A 483 10.05 26.76 7.01
N PHE A 484 10.00 27.60 5.98
CA PHE A 484 11.04 27.65 4.94
C PHE A 484 12.31 28.24 5.57
N VAL A 485 13.30 27.39 5.87
CA VAL A 485 14.60 27.86 6.37
C VAL A 485 15.41 28.40 5.18
N HIS A 486 15.26 29.70 4.89
CA HIS A 486 16.13 30.38 3.94
C HIS A 486 17.48 30.76 4.58
N GLN A 487 18.55 30.32 3.90
CA GLN A 487 19.99 30.63 4.00
C GLN A 487 20.67 30.91 5.36
N THR A 488 21.79 30.18 5.54
CA THR A 488 22.95 30.44 6.42
C THR A 488 22.78 30.33 7.93
N GLN A 489 22.47 29.11 8.43
CA GLN A 489 22.93 28.55 9.73
C GLN A 489 22.46 27.09 9.95
N SER A 490 22.30 26.30 8.89
CA SER A 490 21.61 25.00 8.87
C SER A 490 22.18 23.92 9.82
N SER A 491 23.49 23.83 9.99
CA SER A 491 24.11 22.84 10.88
C SER A 491 23.85 23.14 12.36
N GLN A 492 23.93 24.41 12.77
CA GLN A 492 23.60 24.83 14.14
C GLN A 492 22.10 24.69 14.44
N ILE A 493 21.25 24.79 13.41
CA ILE A 493 19.81 24.60 13.54
C ILE A 493 19.48 23.14 13.88
N LEU A 494 20.20 22.16 13.35
CA LEU A 494 19.99 20.76 13.72
C LEU A 494 20.29 20.49 15.20
N ASP A 495 21.40 21.01 15.71
CA ASP A 495 21.76 20.87 17.12
C ASP A 495 20.78 21.64 18.02
N LYS A 496 20.41 22.88 17.64
CA LYS A 496 19.42 23.69 18.37
C LYS A 496 18.02 23.07 18.33
N ILE A 497 17.59 22.48 17.22
CA ILE A 497 16.29 21.82 17.09
C ILE A 497 16.30 20.48 17.81
N ALA A 498 17.40 19.71 17.74
CA ALA A 498 17.57 18.52 18.55
C ALA A 498 17.45 18.87 20.04
N ASP A 499 18.13 19.91 20.52
CA ASP A 499 18.04 20.36 21.91
C ASP A 499 16.64 20.87 22.27
N VAL A 500 15.97 21.64 21.42
CA VAL A 500 14.62 22.16 21.69
C VAL A 500 13.57 21.06 21.67
N VAL A 501 13.64 20.12 20.72
CA VAL A 501 12.68 19.01 20.60
C VAL A 501 12.94 17.94 21.66
N VAL A 502 14.20 17.72 22.07
CA VAL A 502 14.57 16.77 23.13
C VAL A 502 14.21 17.33 24.51
N ASN A 503 14.50 18.61 24.80
CA ASN A 503 14.23 19.19 26.12
C ASN A 503 12.75 19.62 26.33
N LYS A 504 11.97 19.84 25.27
CA LYS A 504 10.54 20.18 25.38
C LYS A 504 9.59 18.99 25.27
N ALA A 505 10.11 17.81 24.95
CA ALA A 505 9.37 16.55 24.99
C ALA A 505 9.59 15.78 26.32
N ASP A 506 10.30 16.40 27.28
CA ASP A 506 10.46 15.87 28.64
C ASP A 506 9.15 16.08 29.44
N PRO A 507 8.46 15.00 29.87
CA PRO A 507 7.21 15.08 30.61
C PRO A 507 7.35 15.69 32.03
N GLY A 508 8.55 16.07 32.46
CA GLY A 508 8.83 16.57 33.81
C GLY A 508 8.53 18.06 34.08
N ASN A 509 8.15 18.88 33.10
CA ASN A 509 8.04 20.34 33.34
C ASN A 509 7.02 21.07 32.44
N PRO A 510 5.71 21.05 32.74
CA PRO A 510 4.69 21.82 32.01
C PRO A 510 4.62 23.28 32.50
N ILE A 511 4.61 24.24 31.57
CA ILE A 511 4.35 25.66 31.84
C ILE A 511 2.94 26.01 31.34
N GLY A 512 2.27 26.91 32.07
CA GLY A 512 0.84 27.23 32.01
C GLY A 512 0.29 27.77 30.69
N GLU A 513 -1.01 27.57 30.56
CA GLU A 513 -1.89 27.93 29.44
C GLU A 513 -2.03 29.46 29.32
N ASP A 514 -1.84 29.99 28.11
CA ASP A 514 -2.44 31.25 27.67
C ASP A 514 -2.85 31.14 26.18
N ASP A 515 -4.17 31.18 26.00
CA ASP A 515 -5.05 31.80 24.99
C ASP A 515 -4.93 31.67 23.44
N GLU A 516 -6.14 31.57 22.86
CA GLU A 516 -6.63 31.78 21.47
C GLU A 516 -6.14 30.83 20.33
N GLY A 517 -6.94 30.34 19.38
CA GLY A 517 -8.26 30.72 18.85
C GLY A 517 -8.19 30.81 17.31
N GLU A 518 -8.98 30.00 16.57
CA GLU A 518 -9.26 30.03 15.10
C GLU A 518 -8.11 29.83 14.07
N ASP A 519 -8.20 28.74 13.27
CA ASP A 519 -8.30 28.73 11.78
C ASP A 519 -7.95 27.36 11.14
N ILE A 520 -8.83 26.87 10.26
CA ILE A 520 -8.66 25.66 9.42
C ILE A 520 -8.85 26.06 7.96
N ALA A 521 -7.77 26.35 7.23
CA ALA A 521 -7.66 26.21 5.77
C ALA A 521 -6.29 26.74 5.29
N ASN A 522 -5.20 25.98 5.41
CA ASN A 522 -3.96 26.25 4.66
C ASN A 522 -3.00 25.06 4.67
N ASP A 523 -3.32 24.04 3.88
CA ASP A 523 -2.33 23.10 3.33
C ASP A 523 -2.60 23.07 1.81
N PHE A 524 -1.56 23.19 0.97
CA PHE A 524 -1.55 23.06 -0.51
C PHE A 524 -1.40 24.31 -1.41
N ASN A 525 -1.06 25.51 -0.91
CA ASN A 525 -0.66 26.64 -1.77
C ASN A 525 0.86 26.72 -2.03
N SER A 526 1.47 25.68 -2.59
CA SER A 526 2.90 25.74 -2.94
C SER A 526 3.25 25.05 -4.27
N TYR A 527 2.50 25.28 -5.33
CA TYR A 527 2.94 25.06 -6.72
C TYR A 527 2.10 25.91 -7.67
N SER A 528 2.55 27.15 -7.88
CA SER A 528 2.28 27.99 -9.04
C SER A 528 3.61 28.45 -9.60
#